data_AF-A0A8K0UUV3-F1
#
_entry.id   AF-A0A8K0UUV3-F1
#
_cell.length_a   1.000
_cell.length_b   1.000
_cell.length_c   1.000
_cell.angle_alpha   90.00
_cell.angle_beta   90.00
_cell.angle_gamma   90.00
#
_symmetry.space_group_name_H-M   'P 1'
#
loop_
_entity.id
_entity.type
_entity.pdbx_description
1 polymer ?
#
loop_
_entity_poly.entity_id
_entity_poly.type
_entity_poly.pdbx_seq_one_letter_code
_entity_poly.pdbx_strand_id
1 'polypeptide(L)'
;MEGELGEFAEEMQQQAEQIRRERTTRRAKQQAEAEAQKAHQDAEKALTRTASLVRGFSVRDDGKPLVGNLIGEDHVNYVLMYNMLTGIRIAVSRCQAKIRRPLSSEDFTACHKYSFDIIGNELTPSAKYDFKFKDYAPWVFRELREDYFLLDPADYLLSLTAKYILSELGSPGKSGSFFYFSRDYRFIIKTIHHNEHKFFRKVLPKYYEHIKSNPHTLLSRFYGLHRVKLPHGRKIHFVIMNNLFPAHKDVHETYDLKGSTVGREYPEEKAAQNPRAVLKDLNWINRGKTLELGPEKRALLTEQLLRDSELLKSLNVMDYSLLVGIHNMRRGNRDNVRSNTLRLFSPEVPITRRKQTGKGPKSPEAAALRRTMRESHLQPVGAGSFKLPEEDTGERQHFIFYQDEGGLRATDDANDDMDKIYYLGVIDIFTPYTPFKKLEHFWKGMQADRHKISPVPPAEYADRFFSFMKAIMRGGGGAEHFKSE
;
A
#
# COMPACT_ATOMS: atom_id res chain seq x y z
N MET A 1 -69.70 35.45 -25.70
CA MET A 1 -69.46 34.42 -24.67
C MET A 1 -68.39 33.39 -25.05
N GLU A 2 -67.76 33.43 -26.23
CA GLU A 2 -66.62 32.54 -26.57
C GLU A 2 -65.23 33.22 -26.47
N GLY A 3 -65.15 34.56 -26.55
CA GLY A 3 -63.87 35.29 -26.43
C GLY A 3 -63.32 35.40 -25.00
N GLU A 4 -64.19 35.69 -24.02
CA GLU A 4 -63.80 35.86 -22.60
C GLU A 4 -63.35 34.54 -21.93
N LEU A 5 -63.81 33.39 -22.43
CA LEU A 5 -63.37 32.07 -21.94
C LEU A 5 -61.98 31.68 -22.46
N GLY A 6 -61.57 32.21 -23.63
CA GLY A 6 -60.25 31.97 -24.22
C GLY A 6 -59.14 32.77 -23.51
N GLU A 7 -59.36 34.05 -23.25
CA GLU A 7 -58.42 34.90 -22.50
C GLU A 7 -58.19 34.39 -21.07
N PHE A 8 -59.25 33.95 -20.39
CA PHE A 8 -59.14 33.41 -19.03
C PHE A 8 -58.37 32.07 -18.98
N ALA A 9 -58.46 31.25 -20.03
CA ALA A 9 -57.71 30.00 -20.14
C ALA A 9 -56.22 30.24 -20.40
N GLU A 10 -55.88 31.23 -21.25
CA GLU A 10 -54.49 31.62 -21.51
C GLU A 10 -53.82 32.23 -20.27
N GLU A 11 -54.53 33.08 -19.52
CA GLU A 11 -54.03 33.65 -18.26
C GLU A 11 -53.76 32.56 -17.21
N MET A 12 -54.67 31.60 -17.03
CA MET A 12 -54.45 30.47 -16.13
C MET A 12 -53.25 29.61 -16.54
N GLN A 13 -53.03 29.42 -17.85
CA GLN A 13 -51.93 28.63 -18.36
C GLN A 13 -50.57 29.34 -18.17
N GLN A 14 -50.52 30.65 -18.39
CA GLN A 14 -49.34 31.47 -18.10
C GLN A 14 -49.02 31.49 -16.61
N GLN A 15 -50.04 31.63 -15.75
CA GLN A 15 -49.87 31.60 -14.30
C GLN A 15 -49.39 30.23 -13.81
N ALA A 16 -49.91 29.12 -14.37
CA ALA A 16 -49.46 27.77 -14.05
C ALA A 16 -48.01 27.52 -14.48
N GLU A 17 -47.59 28.05 -15.63
CA GLU A 17 -46.21 27.92 -16.12
C GLU A 17 -45.22 28.74 -15.28
N GLN A 18 -45.62 29.94 -14.85
CA GLN A 18 -44.84 30.77 -13.93
C GLN A 18 -44.64 30.07 -12.59
N ILE A 19 -45.70 29.50 -12.01
CA ILE A 19 -45.62 28.72 -10.77
C ILE A 19 -44.71 27.49 -10.94
N ARG A 20 -44.76 26.83 -12.11
CA ARG A 20 -43.91 25.67 -12.40
C ARG A 20 -42.43 26.06 -12.47
N ARG A 21 -42.10 27.18 -13.14
CA ARG A 21 -40.74 27.72 -13.24
C ARG A 21 -40.20 28.11 -11.86
N GLU A 22 -40.98 28.81 -11.05
CA GLU A 22 -40.60 29.18 -9.69
C GLU A 22 -40.33 27.95 -8.81
N ARG A 23 -41.17 26.90 -8.92
CA ARG A 23 -40.97 25.64 -8.18
C ARG A 23 -39.70 24.91 -8.62
N THR A 24 -39.38 24.89 -9.91
CA THR A 24 -38.13 24.26 -10.40
C THR A 24 -36.90 25.03 -9.96
N THR A 25 -36.92 26.36 -10.02
CA THR A 25 -35.79 27.20 -9.57
C THR A 25 -35.58 27.08 -8.06
N ARG A 26 -36.67 27.01 -7.28
CA ARG A 26 -36.60 26.80 -5.82
C ARG A 26 -36.03 25.43 -5.46
N ARG A 27 -36.40 24.37 -6.19
CA ARG A 27 -35.83 23.02 -6.01
C ARG A 27 -34.34 22.98 -6.38
N ALA A 28 -33.95 23.58 -7.50
CA ALA A 28 -32.55 23.65 -7.92
C ALA A 28 -31.69 24.42 -6.90
N LYS A 29 -32.21 25.53 -6.35
CA LYS A 29 -31.53 26.29 -5.31
C LYS A 29 -31.39 25.49 -4.01
N GLN A 30 -32.45 24.81 -3.58
CA GLN A 30 -32.40 23.94 -2.40
C GLN A 30 -31.44 22.76 -2.56
N GLN A 31 -31.35 22.19 -3.77
CA GLN A 31 -30.42 21.10 -4.06
C GLN A 31 -28.96 21.59 -4.05
N ALA A 32 -28.69 22.75 -4.67
CA ALA A 32 -27.37 23.37 -4.63
C ALA A 32 -26.94 23.77 -3.20
N GLU A 33 -27.86 24.29 -2.39
CA GLU A 33 -27.61 24.61 -0.97
C GLU A 33 -27.34 23.34 -0.15
N ALA A 34 -28.07 22.25 -0.39
CA ALA A 34 -27.84 20.97 0.27
C ALA A 34 -26.49 20.34 -0.13
N GLU A 35 -26.09 20.42 -1.40
CA GLU A 35 -24.79 19.96 -1.88
C GLU A 35 -23.63 20.78 -1.30
N ALA A 36 -23.79 22.11 -1.23
CA ALA A 36 -22.81 22.99 -0.60
C ALA A 36 -22.68 22.75 0.91
N GLN A 37 -23.80 22.52 1.62
CA GLN A 37 -23.78 22.17 3.05
C GLN A 37 -23.12 20.81 3.29
N LYS A 38 -23.38 19.82 2.44
CA LYS A 38 -22.73 18.51 2.51
C LYS A 38 -21.22 18.62 2.28
N ALA A 39 -20.80 19.36 1.26
CA ALA A 39 -19.38 19.62 0.99
C ALA A 39 -18.68 20.36 2.14
N HIS A 40 -19.36 21.34 2.77
CA HIS A 40 -18.85 22.04 3.95
C HIS A 40 -18.72 21.09 5.15
N GLN A 41 -19.73 20.26 5.43
CA GLN A 41 -19.67 19.28 6.51
C GLN A 41 -18.56 18.23 6.29
N ASP A 42 -18.35 17.78 5.06
CA ASP A 42 -17.29 16.83 4.73
C ASP A 42 -15.90 17.47 4.86
N ALA A 43 -15.74 18.74 4.45
CA ALA A 43 -14.52 19.51 4.66
C ALA A 43 -14.22 19.76 6.16
N GLU A 44 -15.24 20.07 6.96
CA GLU A 44 -15.12 20.29 8.40
C GLU A 44 -14.80 18.99 9.15
N LYS A 45 -15.39 17.87 8.74
CA LYS A 45 -15.01 16.53 9.23
C LYS A 45 -13.56 16.19 8.87
N ALA A 46 -13.12 16.49 7.65
CA ALA A 46 -11.73 16.29 7.24
C ALA A 46 -10.77 17.14 8.08
N LEU A 47 -11.05 18.43 8.26
CA LEU A 47 -10.25 19.34 9.09
C LEU A 47 -10.19 18.89 10.55
N THR A 48 -11.33 18.45 11.11
CA THR A 48 -11.43 17.96 12.49
C THR A 48 -10.65 16.66 12.65
N ARG A 49 -10.61 15.80 11.62
CA ARG A 49 -9.81 14.58 11.58
C ARG A 49 -8.31 14.88 11.51
N THR A 50 -7.90 15.83 10.68
CA THR A 50 -6.51 16.30 10.63
C THR A 50 -6.10 16.95 11.94
N ALA A 51 -6.97 17.75 12.56
CA ALA A 51 -6.72 18.39 13.85
C ALA A 51 -6.68 17.40 15.03
N SER A 52 -7.51 16.35 15.01
CA SER A 52 -7.49 15.28 16.03
C SER A 52 -6.29 14.36 15.87
N LEU A 53 -5.84 14.09 14.63
CA LEU A 53 -4.54 13.47 14.35
C LEU A 53 -3.41 14.33 14.92
N VAL A 54 -3.35 15.62 14.58
CA VAL A 54 -2.33 16.57 15.06
C VAL A 54 -2.34 16.69 16.60
N ARG A 55 -3.50 16.77 17.27
CA ARG A 55 -3.60 16.76 18.74
C ARG A 55 -3.21 15.41 19.36
N GLY A 56 -3.56 14.31 18.70
CA GLY A 56 -3.13 12.96 19.10
C GLY A 56 -1.61 12.80 19.06
N PHE A 57 -0.92 13.53 18.17
CA PHE A 57 0.54 13.59 18.11
C PHE A 57 1.18 14.43 19.23
N SER A 58 0.48 15.42 19.81
CA SER A 58 1.02 16.28 20.88
C SER A 58 0.83 15.74 22.30
N VAL A 59 -0.09 14.80 22.54
CA VAL A 59 -0.47 14.37 23.90
C VAL A 59 0.08 12.99 24.30
N ARG A 60 0.69 12.21 23.40
CA ARG A 60 1.31 10.91 23.73
C ARG A 60 2.65 10.73 23.04
N ASP A 61 3.68 11.33 23.61
CA ASP A 61 5.07 11.15 23.19
C ASP A 61 5.71 9.97 23.93
N ASP A 62 5.36 8.76 23.52
CA ASP A 62 6.28 7.63 23.62
C ASP A 62 6.87 7.46 22.22
N GLY A 63 8.16 7.80 22.04
CA GLY A 63 8.90 7.75 20.78
C GLY A 63 9.06 6.35 20.14
N LYS A 64 8.14 5.42 20.40
CA LYS A 64 8.17 4.04 19.94
C LYS A 64 7.36 3.89 18.63
N PRO A 65 7.94 3.29 17.57
CA PRO A 65 7.20 2.90 16.37
C PRO A 65 6.00 2.02 16.70
N LEU A 66 4.96 2.09 15.87
CA LEU A 66 3.83 1.15 15.91
C LEU A 66 4.23 -0.26 15.40
N VAL A 67 5.36 -0.40 14.68
CA VAL A 67 5.74 -1.62 13.93
C VAL A 67 7.27 -1.73 13.74
N GLY A 68 7.86 -2.93 13.80
CA GLY A 68 9.19 -3.42 13.30
C GLY A 68 10.47 -2.58 13.53
N ASN A 69 11.69 -3.16 13.40
CA ASN A 69 12.96 -2.59 13.94
C ASN A 69 13.08 -1.07 13.77
N LEU A 70 13.27 -0.34 14.88
CA LEU A 70 13.59 1.07 14.83
C LEU A 70 14.97 1.18 14.18
N ILE A 71 14.98 1.68 12.95
CA ILE A 71 16.22 2.12 12.31
C ILE A 71 16.63 3.41 13.03
N GLY A 72 17.29 3.27 14.17
CA GLY A 72 17.97 4.36 14.87
C GLY A 72 19.26 4.75 14.15
N GLU A 73 19.92 5.80 14.60
CA GLU A 73 21.17 6.30 13.96
C GLU A 73 22.27 5.22 13.85
N ASP A 74 22.21 4.21 14.73
CA ASP A 74 23.14 3.08 14.79
C ASP A 74 22.84 1.97 13.76
N HIS A 75 21.74 2.06 13.01
CA HIS A 75 21.37 1.05 12.01
C HIS A 75 22.09 1.28 10.68
N VAL A 76 22.62 0.22 10.06
CA VAL A 76 23.39 0.28 8.80
C VAL A 76 22.64 0.97 7.65
N ASN A 77 21.32 0.81 7.61
CA ASN A 77 20.45 1.41 6.59
C ASN A 77 19.86 2.79 6.98
N TYR A 78 20.21 3.36 8.15
CA TYR A 78 19.65 4.64 8.62
C TYR A 78 19.89 5.79 7.66
N VAL A 79 21.13 5.97 7.21
CA VAL A 79 21.49 7.05 6.29
C VAL A 79 20.72 6.96 4.98
N LEU A 80 20.59 5.75 4.43
CA LEU A 80 19.80 5.50 3.23
C LEU A 80 18.34 5.90 3.47
N MET A 81 17.77 5.46 4.59
CA MET A 81 16.39 5.72 4.93
C MET A 81 16.10 7.22 5.09
N TYR A 82 16.92 7.89 5.89
CA TYR A 82 16.86 9.33 6.09
C TYR A 82 16.89 10.10 4.76
N ASN A 83 17.79 9.71 3.84
CA ASN A 83 17.91 10.34 2.53
C ASN A 83 16.68 10.08 1.64
N MET A 84 16.10 8.88 1.70
CA MET A 84 14.87 8.55 0.98
C MET A 84 13.70 9.40 1.47
N LEU A 85 13.46 9.45 2.78
CA LEU A 85 12.36 10.20 3.38
C LEU A 85 12.51 11.72 3.20
N THR A 86 13.72 12.25 3.40
CA THR A 86 14.00 13.67 3.18
C THR A 86 13.77 14.05 1.72
N GLY A 87 14.21 13.21 0.79
CA GLY A 87 13.96 13.40 -0.64
C GLY A 87 12.48 13.41 -1.01
N ILE A 88 11.70 12.46 -0.49
CA ILE A 88 10.23 12.41 -0.68
C ILE A 88 9.59 13.70 -0.16
N ARG A 89 9.90 14.09 1.09
CA ARG A 89 9.33 15.28 1.73
C ARG A 89 9.50 16.51 0.86
N ILE A 90 10.72 16.76 0.38
CA ILE A 90 11.04 17.96 -0.40
C ILE A 90 10.51 17.87 -1.82
N ALA A 91 10.67 16.74 -2.52
CA ALA A 91 10.21 16.59 -3.89
C ALA A 91 8.69 16.74 -4.01
N VAL A 92 7.94 16.06 -3.14
CA VAL A 92 6.48 16.11 -3.11
C VAL A 92 5.98 17.50 -2.71
N SER A 93 6.52 18.10 -1.64
CA SER A 93 6.10 19.44 -1.20
C SER A 93 6.30 20.49 -2.29
N ARG A 94 7.39 20.40 -3.06
CA ARG A 94 7.66 21.33 -4.16
C ARG A 94 6.78 21.10 -5.38
N CYS A 95 6.38 19.85 -5.65
CA CYS A 95 5.37 19.59 -6.67
C CYS A 95 4.01 20.13 -6.21
N GLN A 96 3.67 19.99 -4.92
CA GLN A 96 2.41 20.45 -4.35
C GLN A 96 2.25 21.96 -4.39
N ALA A 97 3.33 22.70 -4.13
CA ALA A 97 3.34 24.17 -4.15
C ALA A 97 3.11 24.77 -5.55
N LYS A 98 3.18 23.98 -6.62
CA LYS A 98 2.89 24.44 -7.97
C LYS A 98 1.38 24.47 -8.22
N ILE A 99 0.92 25.48 -8.95
CA ILE A 99 -0.47 25.63 -9.39
C ILE A 99 -0.87 24.41 -10.23
N ARG A 100 -2.05 23.83 -9.93
CA ARG A 100 -2.59 22.69 -10.67
C ARG A 100 -2.79 23.05 -12.15
N ARG A 101 -2.47 22.09 -13.01
CA ARG A 101 -2.73 22.15 -14.46
C ARG A 101 -3.04 20.76 -14.99
N PRO A 102 -3.73 20.63 -16.14
CA PRO A 102 -3.89 19.36 -16.82
C PRO A 102 -2.53 18.71 -17.15
N LEU A 103 -2.49 17.38 -17.11
CA LEU A 103 -1.32 16.61 -17.52
C LEU A 103 -1.08 16.70 -19.03
N SER A 104 0.18 16.79 -19.40
CA SER A 104 0.64 16.61 -20.78
C SER A 104 1.39 15.28 -20.93
N SER A 105 1.64 14.86 -22.18
CA SER A 105 2.44 13.66 -22.46
C SER A 105 3.86 13.77 -21.90
N GLU A 106 4.41 14.98 -21.81
CA GLU A 106 5.73 15.24 -21.24
C GLU A 106 5.81 14.87 -19.76
N ASP A 107 4.71 15.04 -19.00
CA ASP A 107 4.67 14.77 -17.56
C ASP A 107 4.95 13.31 -17.21
N PHE A 108 4.60 12.37 -18.10
CA PHE A 108 4.88 10.94 -17.93
C PHE A 108 6.37 10.59 -18.05
N THR A 109 7.14 11.43 -18.74
CA THR A 109 8.59 11.24 -18.90
C THR A 109 9.41 12.17 -18.02
N ALA A 110 8.77 13.23 -17.49
CA ALA A 110 9.37 14.27 -16.68
C ALA A 110 10.13 13.71 -15.47
N CYS A 111 11.17 14.43 -15.08
CA CYS A 111 12.05 13.99 -14.02
C CYS A 111 12.74 15.16 -13.32
N HIS A 112 12.47 15.36 -12.04
CA HIS A 112 13.09 16.40 -11.23
C HIS A 112 14.27 15.84 -10.46
N LYS A 113 15.40 16.54 -10.48
CA LYS A 113 16.62 16.17 -9.78
C LYS A 113 16.85 17.16 -8.65
N TYR A 114 17.22 16.65 -7.49
CA TYR A 114 17.56 17.45 -6.32
C TYR A 114 18.94 17.02 -5.82
N SER A 115 19.75 18.00 -5.44
CA SER A 115 21.00 17.79 -4.71
C SER A 115 20.80 18.31 -3.30
N PHE A 116 21.13 17.49 -2.32
CA PHE A 116 21.10 17.83 -0.91
C PHE A 116 22.53 17.85 -0.44
N ASP A 117 22.94 19.00 0.07
CA ASP A 117 24.28 19.24 0.60
C ASP A 117 24.14 19.57 2.09
N ILE A 118 25.15 19.24 2.90
CA ILE A 118 25.12 19.46 4.37
C ILE A 118 24.91 20.92 4.74
N ILE A 119 25.40 21.84 3.91
CA ILE A 119 25.28 23.30 4.08
C ILE A 119 23.87 23.79 3.71
N GLY A 120 23.14 23.02 2.89
CA GLY A 120 21.91 23.49 2.24
C GLY A 120 22.19 24.46 1.09
N ASN A 121 21.16 24.70 0.28
CA ASN A 121 21.17 25.73 -0.77
C ASN A 121 19.78 26.37 -0.89
N GLU A 122 19.61 27.38 -1.75
CA GLU A 122 18.32 28.07 -1.95
C GLU A 122 17.19 27.12 -2.35
N LEU A 123 17.53 26.01 -3.01
CA LEU A 123 16.57 25.03 -3.48
C LEU A 123 16.33 23.90 -2.46
N THR A 124 17.28 23.51 -1.62
CA THR A 124 17.12 22.40 -0.68
C THR A 124 17.62 22.82 0.69
N PRO A 125 16.79 22.69 1.75
CA PRO A 125 17.26 22.97 3.10
C PRO A 125 18.44 22.04 3.46
N SER A 126 19.28 22.49 4.38
CA SER A 126 20.44 21.72 4.88
C SER A 126 20.02 20.30 5.28
N ALA A 127 20.67 19.30 4.68
CA ALA A 127 20.45 17.90 5.02
C ALA A 127 21.55 17.39 5.96
N LYS A 128 21.28 16.33 6.74
CA LYS A 128 22.33 15.73 7.59
C LYS A 128 23.46 15.08 6.78
N TYR A 129 23.19 14.69 5.54
CA TYR A 129 24.13 14.01 4.65
C TYR A 129 24.01 14.53 3.23
N ASP A 130 25.11 14.46 2.48
CA ASP A 130 25.09 14.75 1.04
C ASP A 130 24.41 13.60 0.29
N PHE A 131 23.46 13.90 -0.60
CA PHE A 131 22.88 12.91 -1.51
C PHE A 131 22.20 13.54 -2.71
N LYS A 132 21.97 12.74 -3.76
CA LYS A 132 21.18 13.17 -4.91
C LYS A 132 19.88 12.39 -4.96
N PHE A 133 18.77 13.13 -5.05
CA PHE A 133 17.45 12.57 -5.22
C PHE A 133 16.94 12.81 -6.62
N LYS A 134 16.09 11.91 -7.10
CA LYS A 134 15.42 12.04 -8.37
C LYS A 134 13.98 11.58 -8.23
N ASP A 135 13.07 12.47 -8.61
CA ASP A 135 11.64 12.24 -8.64
C ASP A 135 11.18 12.04 -10.08
N TYR A 136 10.39 11.01 -10.35
CA TYR A 136 9.96 10.62 -11.69
C TYR A 136 8.47 10.84 -11.85
N ALA A 137 8.06 11.47 -12.95
CA ALA A 137 6.66 11.79 -13.26
C ALA A 137 5.88 12.43 -12.08
N PRO A 138 6.42 13.49 -11.45
CA PRO A 138 5.87 14.05 -10.20
C PRO A 138 4.41 14.50 -10.33
N TRP A 139 4.04 15.09 -11.47
CA TRP A 139 2.67 15.53 -11.74
C TRP A 139 1.70 14.34 -11.90
N VAL A 140 2.14 13.27 -12.58
CA VAL A 140 1.33 12.06 -12.74
C VAL A 140 1.07 11.41 -11.39
N PHE A 141 2.09 11.28 -10.54
CA PHE A 141 1.90 10.72 -9.20
C PHE A 141 1.17 11.66 -8.24
N ARG A 142 1.18 12.98 -8.48
CA ARG A 142 0.31 13.93 -7.77
C ARG A 142 -1.15 13.67 -8.10
N GLU A 143 -1.50 13.59 -9.39
CA GLU A 143 -2.89 13.32 -9.81
C GLU A 143 -3.36 11.92 -9.38
N LEU A 144 -2.53 10.89 -9.51
CA LEU A 144 -2.81 9.55 -8.99
C LEU A 144 -3.14 9.56 -7.50
N ARG A 145 -2.33 10.24 -6.68
CA ARG A 145 -2.56 10.31 -5.23
C ARG A 145 -3.86 11.04 -4.89
N GLU A 146 -4.03 12.24 -5.42
CA GLU A 146 -5.12 13.14 -5.01
C GLU A 146 -6.46 12.74 -5.64
N ASP A 147 -6.50 12.53 -6.95
CA ASP A 147 -7.77 12.46 -7.70
C ASP A 147 -8.29 11.02 -7.84
N TYR A 148 -7.39 10.03 -7.90
CA TYR A 148 -7.79 8.63 -8.12
C TYR A 148 -7.62 7.73 -6.90
N PHE A 149 -6.64 8.01 -6.04
CA PHE A 149 -6.43 7.26 -4.79
C PHE A 149 -6.96 7.98 -3.55
N LEU A 150 -7.47 9.20 -3.70
CA LEU A 150 -8.11 9.99 -2.65
C LEU A 150 -7.22 10.18 -1.41
N LEU A 151 -5.93 10.42 -1.63
CA LEU A 151 -4.96 10.68 -0.58
C LEU A 151 -4.74 12.18 -0.40
N ASP A 152 -4.91 12.64 0.83
CA ASP A 152 -4.50 13.98 1.21
C ASP A 152 -2.95 14.09 1.18
N PRO A 153 -2.39 15.12 0.52
CA PRO A 153 -0.94 15.30 0.42
C PRO A 153 -0.24 15.50 1.77
N ALA A 154 -0.88 16.18 2.72
CA ALA A 154 -0.31 16.41 4.04
C ALA A 154 -0.30 15.11 4.86
N ASP A 155 -1.37 14.33 4.82
CA ASP A 155 -1.43 13.02 5.46
C ASP A 155 -0.42 12.03 4.87
N TYR A 156 -0.27 12.02 3.54
CA TYR A 156 0.74 11.22 2.85
C TYR A 156 2.16 11.58 3.31
N LEU A 157 2.48 12.88 3.37
CA LEU A 157 3.78 13.36 3.84
C LEU A 157 4.00 13.08 5.33
N LEU A 158 2.99 13.27 6.17
CA LEU A 158 3.07 13.02 7.60
C LEU A 158 3.33 11.53 7.86
N SER A 159 2.55 10.66 7.24
CA SER A 159 2.67 9.20 7.36
C SER A 159 4.06 8.68 7.02
N LEU A 160 4.66 9.21 5.95
CA LEU A 160 5.99 8.77 5.49
C LEU A 160 7.15 9.47 6.19
N THR A 161 7.00 10.75 6.58
CA THR A 161 8.15 11.62 6.90
C THR A 161 8.11 12.29 8.27
N ALA A 162 7.04 12.12 9.06
CA ALA A 162 6.88 12.81 10.36
C ALA A 162 7.94 12.40 11.40
N LYS A 163 8.27 11.12 11.45
CA LYS A 163 9.41 10.61 12.22
C LYS A 163 10.17 9.67 11.27
N TYR A 164 11.50 9.74 11.22
CA TYR A 164 12.36 8.90 10.37
C TYR A 164 12.41 7.44 10.87
N ILE A 165 11.25 6.89 11.23
CA ILE A 165 11.05 5.61 11.86
C ILE A 165 10.35 4.74 10.83
N LEU A 166 11.10 3.89 10.15
CA LEU A 166 10.55 2.86 9.28
C LEU A 166 11.05 1.49 9.73
N SER A 167 10.17 0.52 9.62
CA SER A 167 10.43 -0.87 9.98
C SER A 167 11.05 -1.58 8.79
N GLU A 168 12.26 -2.13 8.92
CA GLU A 168 12.81 -3.02 7.90
C GLU A 168 12.20 -4.42 8.02
N LEU A 169 11.63 -4.91 6.92
CA LEU A 169 11.36 -6.33 6.76
C LEU A 169 12.41 -6.90 5.80
N GLY A 170 13.27 -7.78 6.32
CA GLY A 170 14.20 -8.54 5.48
C GLY A 170 13.43 -9.30 4.41
N SER A 171 13.90 -9.25 3.15
CA SER A 171 13.16 -9.85 2.04
C SER A 171 13.10 -11.37 2.21
N PRO A 172 11.91 -11.99 2.23
CA PRO A 172 11.82 -13.45 2.09
C PRO A 172 12.06 -13.92 0.64
N GLY A 173 12.15 -12.97 -0.32
CA GLY A 173 12.29 -13.25 -1.74
C GLY A 173 13.73 -13.36 -2.24
N LYS A 174 13.92 -14.08 -3.36
CA LYS A 174 15.21 -14.28 -4.05
C LYS A 174 15.84 -12.99 -4.62
N SER A 175 15.12 -11.86 -4.64
CA SER A 175 15.48 -10.63 -5.37
C SER A 175 16.41 -9.67 -4.64
N GLY A 176 16.61 -9.83 -3.32
CA GLY A 176 17.38 -8.90 -2.49
C GLY A 176 16.80 -7.49 -2.39
N SER A 177 15.49 -7.31 -2.64
CA SER A 177 14.79 -6.03 -2.54
C SER A 177 14.31 -5.76 -1.11
N PHE A 178 14.67 -4.61 -0.54
CA PHE A 178 14.24 -4.19 0.79
C PHE A 178 12.83 -3.62 0.80
N PHE A 179 12.10 -3.90 1.88
CA PHE A 179 10.77 -3.38 2.16
C PHE A 179 10.82 -2.59 3.46
N TYR A 180 10.24 -1.40 3.42
CA TYR A 180 10.05 -0.57 4.59
C TYR A 180 8.59 -0.15 4.72
N PHE A 181 8.09 -0.10 5.94
CA PHE A 181 6.71 0.31 6.22
C PHE A 181 6.68 1.70 6.84
N SER A 182 5.71 2.52 6.42
CA SER A 182 5.38 3.78 7.10
C SER A 182 5.04 3.52 8.57
N ARG A 183 5.21 4.53 9.41
CA ARG A 183 4.96 4.41 10.85
C ARG A 183 3.55 3.92 11.16
N ASP A 184 2.56 4.39 10.43
CA ASP A 184 1.15 4.01 10.55
C ASP A 184 0.78 2.75 9.74
N TYR A 185 1.78 2.09 9.12
CA TYR A 185 1.63 0.87 8.34
C TYR A 185 0.74 1.00 7.10
N ARG A 186 0.39 2.23 6.66
CA ARG A 186 -0.44 2.49 5.46
C ARG A 186 0.32 2.34 4.14
N PHE A 187 1.62 2.62 4.14
CA PHE A 187 2.46 2.66 2.95
C PHE A 187 3.66 1.72 3.06
N ILE A 188 4.09 1.23 1.90
CA ILE A 188 5.28 0.41 1.73
C ILE A 188 6.24 1.16 0.81
N ILE A 189 7.50 1.25 1.23
CA ILE A 189 8.61 1.65 0.39
C ILE A 189 9.34 0.40 -0.05
N LYS A 190 9.29 0.10 -1.35
CA LYS A 190 9.91 -1.10 -1.93
C LYS A 190 11.05 -0.69 -2.86
N THR A 191 12.25 -1.19 -2.61
CA THR A 191 13.35 -1.02 -3.56
C THR A 191 13.11 -1.89 -4.79
N ILE A 192 13.40 -1.36 -5.97
CA ILE A 192 13.23 -2.05 -7.25
C ILE A 192 14.53 -2.02 -8.06
N HIS A 193 14.70 -3.00 -8.92
CA HIS A 193 15.83 -3.10 -9.83
C HIS A 193 15.78 -2.01 -10.91
N HIS A 194 16.93 -1.70 -11.48
CA HIS A 194 17.04 -0.71 -12.56
C HIS A 194 16.18 -1.07 -13.78
N ASN A 195 16.00 -2.36 -14.08
CA ASN A 195 15.15 -2.78 -15.20
C ASN A 195 13.66 -2.60 -14.89
N GLU A 196 13.25 -2.88 -13.65
CA GLU A 196 11.87 -2.68 -13.18
C GLU A 196 11.49 -1.20 -13.23
N HIS A 197 12.37 -0.29 -12.79
CA HIS A 197 12.09 1.15 -12.86
C HIS A 197 11.93 1.64 -14.31
N LYS A 198 12.77 1.13 -15.22
CA LYS A 198 12.69 1.48 -16.66
C LYS A 198 11.38 0.98 -17.25
N PHE A 199 11.01 -0.25 -16.91
CA PHE A 199 9.76 -0.85 -17.33
C PHE A 199 8.57 -0.05 -16.81
N PHE A 200 8.53 0.27 -15.52
CA PHE A 200 7.41 1.00 -14.93
C PHE A 200 7.21 2.37 -15.59
N ARG A 201 8.30 3.11 -15.85
CA ARG A 201 8.23 4.38 -16.60
C ARG A 201 7.65 4.22 -18.01
N LYS A 202 7.94 3.11 -18.69
CA LYS A 202 7.42 2.83 -20.04
C LYS A 202 5.91 2.56 -20.00
N VAL A 203 5.43 1.86 -18.97
CA VAL A 203 4.01 1.47 -18.86
C VAL A 203 3.15 2.45 -18.08
N LEU A 204 3.76 3.46 -17.44
CA LEU A 204 3.07 4.45 -16.61
C LEU A 204 1.86 5.11 -17.29
N PRO A 205 1.90 5.49 -18.58
CA PRO A 205 0.71 6.05 -19.24
C PRO A 205 -0.47 5.08 -19.28
N LYS A 206 -0.22 3.80 -19.61
CA LYS A 206 -1.27 2.78 -19.64
C LYS A 206 -1.77 2.43 -18.24
N TYR A 207 -0.87 2.38 -17.26
CA TYR A 207 -1.24 2.20 -15.85
C TYR A 207 -2.16 3.33 -15.39
N TYR A 208 -1.80 4.58 -15.68
CA TYR A 208 -2.59 5.76 -15.34
C TYR A 208 -4.00 5.71 -15.94
N GLU A 209 -4.14 5.45 -17.25
CA GLU A 209 -5.45 5.33 -17.89
C GLU A 209 -6.29 4.18 -17.31
N HIS A 210 -5.64 3.08 -16.93
CA HIS A 210 -6.31 1.96 -16.28
C HIS A 210 -6.87 2.35 -14.92
N ILE A 211 -6.08 3.02 -14.08
CA ILE A 211 -6.52 3.49 -12.75
C ILE A 211 -7.69 4.47 -12.90
N LYS A 212 -7.59 5.42 -13.84
CA LYS A 212 -8.65 6.39 -14.14
C LYS A 212 -9.96 5.72 -14.55
N SER A 213 -9.88 4.68 -15.40
CA SER A 213 -11.06 3.98 -15.92
C SER A 213 -11.59 2.88 -14.98
N ASN A 214 -10.77 2.43 -14.02
CA ASN A 214 -11.07 1.34 -13.11
C ASN A 214 -10.76 1.74 -11.66
N PRO A 215 -11.60 2.60 -11.04
CA PRO A 215 -11.35 3.10 -9.68
C PRO A 215 -11.28 1.98 -8.63
N HIS A 216 -11.91 0.83 -8.90
CA HIS A 216 -11.92 -0.33 -8.01
C HIS A 216 -10.84 -1.38 -8.32
N THR A 217 -9.83 -1.04 -9.12
CA THR A 217 -8.72 -1.96 -9.44
C THR A 217 -8.07 -2.59 -8.20
N LEU A 218 -7.69 -3.87 -8.34
CA LEU A 218 -6.93 -4.63 -7.36
C LEU A 218 -5.42 -4.48 -7.57
N LEU A 219 -4.97 -3.86 -8.67
CA LEU A 219 -3.57 -3.58 -8.88
C LEU A 219 -3.01 -2.74 -7.72
N SER A 220 -1.78 -3.07 -7.32
CA SER A 220 -1.02 -2.27 -6.36
C SER A 220 -1.03 -0.79 -6.74
N ARG A 221 -1.36 0.08 -5.77
CA ARG A 221 -1.45 1.53 -5.95
C ARG A 221 -0.09 2.14 -5.73
N PHE A 222 0.47 2.76 -6.76
CA PHE A 222 1.77 3.42 -6.69
C PHE A 222 1.63 4.92 -6.47
N TYR A 223 2.23 5.41 -5.41
CA TYR A 223 2.15 6.80 -4.97
C TYR A 223 3.36 7.64 -5.35
N GLY A 224 4.44 7.00 -5.79
CA GLY A 224 5.64 7.68 -6.23
C GLY A 224 6.69 6.69 -6.76
N LEU A 225 7.51 7.15 -7.69
CA LEU A 225 8.69 6.47 -8.19
C LEU A 225 9.89 7.38 -8.02
N HIS A 226 10.90 6.92 -7.29
CA HIS A 226 12.03 7.75 -6.91
C HIS A 226 13.36 7.02 -7.03
N ARG A 227 14.45 7.80 -6.98
CA ARG A 227 15.81 7.28 -6.90
C ARG A 227 16.68 8.13 -6.00
N VAL A 228 17.35 7.48 -5.06
CA VAL A 228 18.40 8.07 -4.23
C VAL A 228 19.78 7.61 -4.72
N LYS A 229 20.76 8.52 -4.69
CA LYS A 229 22.17 8.24 -4.96
C LYS A 229 23.00 8.79 -3.80
N LEU A 230 23.62 7.90 -3.05
CA LEU A 230 24.57 8.21 -2.00
C LEU A 230 25.93 8.67 -2.59
N PRO A 231 26.71 9.51 -1.90
CA PRO A 231 28.09 9.83 -2.28
C PRO A 231 28.90 8.55 -2.36
N HIS A 232 29.59 8.32 -3.49
CA HIS A 232 30.35 7.08 -3.76
C HIS A 232 29.53 5.77 -3.70
N GLY A 233 28.20 5.85 -3.58
CA GLY A 233 27.31 4.70 -3.43
C GLY A 233 26.54 4.33 -4.70
N ARG A 234 25.85 3.18 -4.63
CA ARG A 234 24.99 2.69 -5.72
C ARG A 234 23.73 3.56 -5.84
N LYS A 235 23.15 3.59 -7.04
CA LYS A 235 21.83 4.20 -7.27
C LYS A 235 20.77 3.21 -6.79
N ILE A 236 19.88 3.66 -5.92
CA ILE A 236 18.79 2.84 -5.40
C ILE A 236 17.49 3.43 -5.95
N HIS A 237 16.74 2.60 -6.67
CA HIS A 237 15.42 2.93 -7.18
C HIS A 237 14.38 2.32 -6.25
N PHE A 238 13.28 3.04 -6.02
CA PHE A 238 12.22 2.56 -5.15
C PHE A 238 10.88 3.17 -5.53
N VAL A 239 9.82 2.46 -5.17
CA VAL A 239 8.44 2.90 -5.29
C VAL A 239 7.82 3.04 -3.91
N ILE A 240 6.86 3.96 -3.81
CA ILE A 240 5.94 4.04 -2.69
C ILE A 240 4.64 3.39 -3.13
N MET A 241 4.15 2.42 -2.37
CA MET A 241 2.92 1.69 -2.69
C MET A 241 2.02 1.50 -1.47
N ASN A 242 0.76 1.14 -1.69
CA ASN A 242 -0.14 0.82 -0.60
C ASN A 242 0.28 -0.46 0.12
N ASN A 243 0.08 -0.46 1.44
CA ASN A 243 -0.07 -1.72 2.15
C ASN A 243 -1.48 -2.27 1.94
N LEU A 244 -1.59 -3.53 1.52
CA LEU A 244 -2.87 -4.21 1.34
C LEU A 244 -3.47 -4.63 2.68
N PHE A 245 -2.64 -4.91 3.68
CA PHE A 245 -3.12 -5.37 4.98
C PHE A 245 -3.28 -4.19 5.94
N PRO A 246 -4.45 -4.04 6.58
CA PRO A 246 -4.69 -2.95 7.49
C PRO A 246 -3.87 -3.10 8.77
N ALA A 247 -3.49 -1.97 9.36
CA ALA A 247 -2.85 -1.95 10.68
C ALA A 247 -3.80 -2.36 11.81
N HIS A 248 -5.11 -2.22 11.59
CA HIS A 248 -6.14 -2.33 12.62
C HIS A 248 -6.85 -3.69 12.67
N LYS A 249 -6.50 -4.66 11.82
CA LYS A 249 -7.04 -6.04 11.82
C LYS A 249 -5.95 -7.11 11.84
N ASP A 250 -6.22 -8.20 12.57
CA ASP A 250 -5.33 -9.36 12.59
C ASP A 250 -5.52 -10.18 11.31
N VAL A 251 -4.50 -10.24 10.45
CA VAL A 251 -4.51 -11.14 9.30
C VAL A 251 -4.07 -12.52 9.76
N HIS A 252 -5.02 -13.45 9.90
CA HIS A 252 -4.78 -14.78 10.47
C HIS A 252 -4.14 -15.75 9.49
N GLU A 253 -4.42 -15.60 8.19
CA GLU A 253 -3.80 -16.38 7.12
C GLU A 253 -3.44 -15.47 5.95
N THR A 254 -2.28 -15.72 5.33
CA THR A 254 -1.81 -14.98 4.16
C THR A 254 -1.42 -15.94 3.05
N TYR A 255 -1.89 -15.67 1.84
CA TYR A 255 -1.59 -16.46 0.65
C TYR A 255 -1.10 -15.57 -0.49
N ASP A 256 -0.06 -16.03 -1.18
CA ASP A 256 0.36 -15.53 -2.49
C ASP A 256 -0.08 -16.57 -3.52
N LEU A 257 -1.00 -16.23 -4.42
CA LEU A 257 -1.62 -17.15 -5.38
C LEU A 257 -1.32 -16.73 -6.83
N LYS A 258 -0.87 -17.68 -7.67
CA LYS A 258 -0.45 -17.44 -9.07
C LYS A 258 -1.21 -18.29 -10.09
N GLY A 259 -2.00 -19.25 -9.63
CA GLY A 259 -2.62 -20.28 -10.47
C GLY A 259 -1.62 -21.29 -11.03
N SER A 260 -0.50 -21.50 -10.34
CA SER A 260 0.52 -22.50 -10.73
C SER A 260 0.89 -23.36 -9.53
N THR A 261 1.28 -24.61 -9.75
CA THR A 261 1.53 -25.58 -8.67
C THR A 261 3.01 -25.92 -8.47
N VAL A 262 3.85 -25.81 -9.52
CA VAL A 262 5.27 -26.17 -9.43
C VAL A 262 6.06 -25.20 -8.52
N GLY A 263 6.61 -25.72 -7.41
CA GLY A 263 7.34 -24.93 -6.42
C GLY A 263 6.45 -23.95 -5.63
N ARG A 264 5.14 -24.18 -5.65
CA ARG A 264 4.10 -23.32 -5.07
C ARG A 264 3.48 -23.95 -3.82
N GLU A 265 4.33 -24.53 -2.99
CA GLU A 265 4.02 -24.97 -1.64
C GLU A 265 4.96 -24.28 -0.64
N TYR A 266 4.43 -24.03 0.56
CA TYR A 266 5.19 -23.68 1.74
C TYR A 266 5.05 -24.85 2.74
N PRO A 267 6.15 -25.40 3.31
CA PRO A 267 6.07 -26.54 4.21
C PRO A 267 5.16 -26.29 5.41
N GLU A 268 4.20 -27.18 5.66
CA GLU A 268 3.17 -27.03 6.69
C GLU A 268 3.76 -27.03 8.11
N GLU A 269 4.83 -27.79 8.35
CA GLU A 269 5.52 -27.84 9.64
C GLU A 269 6.13 -26.47 9.99
N LYS A 270 6.64 -25.76 8.97
CA LYS A 270 7.16 -24.39 9.11
C LYS A 270 6.03 -23.38 9.24
N ALA A 271 4.91 -23.60 8.56
CA ALA A 271 3.75 -22.72 8.64
C ALA A 271 3.14 -22.72 10.04
N ALA A 272 3.03 -23.90 10.68
CA ALA A 272 2.51 -24.04 12.03
C ALA A 272 3.33 -23.25 13.07
N GLN A 273 4.64 -23.11 12.85
CA GLN A 273 5.56 -22.40 13.74
C GLN A 273 5.70 -20.91 13.40
N ASN A 274 5.20 -20.48 12.24
CA ASN A 274 5.33 -19.11 11.75
C ASN A 274 3.96 -18.53 11.38
N PRO A 275 3.30 -17.81 12.30
CA PRO A 275 2.05 -17.11 12.02
C PRO A 275 2.10 -16.10 10.87
N ARG A 276 3.32 -15.74 10.40
CA ARG A 276 3.56 -14.81 9.28
C ARG A 276 3.87 -15.54 7.97
N ALA A 277 3.71 -16.86 7.92
CA ALA A 277 3.99 -17.62 6.72
C ALA A 277 3.08 -17.13 5.58
N VAL A 278 3.69 -16.77 4.46
CA VAL A 278 2.96 -16.53 3.20
C VAL A 278 2.84 -17.88 2.52
N LEU A 279 1.64 -18.45 2.63
CA LEU A 279 1.26 -19.71 2.02
C LEU A 279 1.05 -19.53 0.51
N LYS A 280 1.01 -20.63 -0.23
CA LYS A 280 0.95 -20.62 -1.69
C LYS A 280 -0.20 -21.46 -2.23
N ASP A 281 -0.27 -21.62 -3.55
CA ASP A 281 -1.35 -22.31 -4.28
C ASP A 281 -1.59 -23.73 -3.76
N LEU A 282 -0.56 -24.55 -3.56
CA LEU A 282 -0.74 -25.93 -3.08
C LEU A 282 -1.27 -25.97 -1.65
N ASN A 283 -0.83 -25.05 -0.77
CA ASN A 283 -1.40 -24.93 0.58
C ASN A 283 -2.89 -24.54 0.52
N TRP A 284 -3.27 -23.65 -0.39
CA TRP A 284 -4.67 -23.26 -0.58
C TRP A 284 -5.53 -24.46 -0.97
N ILE A 285 -5.10 -25.21 -1.99
CA ILE A 285 -5.83 -26.36 -2.51
C ILE A 285 -5.86 -27.48 -1.45
N ASN A 286 -4.71 -27.87 -0.89
CA ASN A 286 -4.61 -28.95 0.12
C ASN A 286 -5.44 -28.69 1.37
N ARG A 287 -5.64 -27.42 1.75
CA ARG A 287 -6.48 -27.03 2.90
C ARG A 287 -7.96 -26.87 2.54
N GLY A 288 -8.37 -27.19 1.30
CA GLY A 288 -9.75 -27.06 0.83
C GLY A 288 -10.28 -25.62 0.92
N LYS A 289 -9.42 -24.62 0.77
CA LYS A 289 -9.81 -23.21 0.94
C LYS A 289 -10.64 -22.74 -0.25
N THR A 290 -11.57 -21.83 0.03
CA THR A 290 -12.43 -21.18 -0.97
C THR A 290 -12.70 -19.75 -0.54
N LEU A 291 -12.78 -18.82 -1.49
CA LEU A 291 -13.29 -17.47 -1.28
C LEU A 291 -14.82 -17.53 -1.18
N GLU A 292 -15.33 -17.29 0.03
CA GLU A 292 -16.75 -17.30 0.37
C GLU A 292 -17.38 -15.98 -0.06
N LEU A 293 -17.65 -15.87 -1.35
CA LEU A 293 -18.28 -14.72 -1.96
C LEU A 293 -19.57 -15.15 -2.63
N GLY A 294 -20.68 -14.56 -2.19
CA GLY A 294 -21.98 -14.70 -2.82
C GLY A 294 -22.01 -14.19 -4.26
N PRO A 295 -23.10 -14.44 -5.00
CA PRO A 295 -23.20 -14.14 -6.42
C PRO A 295 -22.78 -12.71 -6.80
N GLU A 296 -23.15 -11.71 -6.00
CA GLU A 296 -22.87 -10.29 -6.28
C GLU A 296 -21.39 -9.96 -6.14
N LYS A 297 -20.80 -10.21 -4.96
CA LYS A 297 -19.38 -9.94 -4.69
C LYS A 297 -18.47 -10.78 -5.60
N ARG A 298 -18.88 -12.02 -5.93
CA ARG A 298 -18.18 -12.88 -6.88
C ARG A 298 -18.16 -12.29 -8.29
N ALA A 299 -19.29 -11.77 -8.77
CA ALA A 299 -19.37 -11.13 -10.09
C ALA A 299 -18.46 -9.90 -10.16
N LEU A 300 -18.52 -9.01 -9.16
CA LEU A 300 -17.68 -7.81 -9.06
C LEU A 300 -16.19 -8.15 -9.05
N LEU A 301 -15.78 -9.12 -8.22
CA LEU A 301 -14.38 -9.54 -8.12
C LEU A 301 -13.90 -10.17 -9.44
N THR A 302 -14.73 -11.02 -10.06
CA THR A 302 -14.40 -11.66 -11.34
C THR A 302 -14.23 -10.62 -12.44
N GLU A 303 -15.14 -9.67 -12.55
CA GLU A 303 -15.06 -8.61 -13.56
C GLU A 303 -13.82 -7.73 -13.36
N GLN A 304 -13.53 -7.30 -12.13
CA GLN A 304 -12.36 -6.48 -11.88
C GLN A 304 -11.05 -7.22 -12.16
N LEU A 305 -10.93 -8.49 -11.75
CA LEU A 305 -9.76 -9.31 -12.05
C LEU A 305 -9.56 -9.49 -13.56
N LEU A 306 -10.64 -9.66 -14.33
CA LEU A 306 -10.55 -9.75 -15.78
C LEU A 306 -9.95 -8.46 -16.39
N ARG A 307 -10.46 -7.29 -15.98
CA ARG A 307 -9.96 -5.99 -16.46
C ARG A 307 -8.49 -5.77 -16.08
N ASP A 308 -8.12 -6.09 -14.84
CA ASP A 308 -6.74 -5.97 -14.36
C ASP A 308 -5.79 -6.94 -15.10
N SER A 309 -6.21 -8.19 -15.31
CA SER A 309 -5.45 -9.18 -16.08
C SER A 309 -5.27 -8.78 -17.54
N GLU A 310 -6.28 -8.16 -18.17
CA GLU A 310 -6.18 -7.71 -19.56
C GLU A 310 -5.15 -6.58 -19.73
N LEU A 311 -5.08 -5.64 -18.77
CA LEU A 311 -3.99 -4.66 -18.75
C LEU A 311 -2.64 -5.38 -18.67
N LEU A 312 -2.43 -6.27 -17.70
CA LEU A 312 -1.15 -6.94 -17.49
C LEU A 312 -0.73 -7.78 -18.70
N LYS A 313 -1.69 -8.45 -19.36
CA LYS A 313 -1.53 -9.15 -20.63
C LYS A 313 -1.08 -8.19 -21.74
N SER A 314 -1.74 -7.05 -21.91
CA SER A 314 -1.38 -6.02 -22.90
C SER A 314 0.00 -5.39 -22.66
N LEU A 315 0.47 -5.40 -21.41
CA LEU A 315 1.79 -4.92 -20.99
C LEU A 315 2.87 -6.01 -21.07
N ASN A 316 2.49 -7.24 -21.42
CA ASN A 316 3.36 -8.40 -21.50
C ASN A 316 4.03 -8.70 -20.14
N VAL A 317 3.29 -8.53 -19.05
CA VAL A 317 3.70 -8.78 -17.67
C VAL A 317 3.28 -10.19 -17.26
N MET A 318 4.11 -10.85 -16.45
CA MET A 318 3.86 -12.18 -15.90
C MET A 318 4.39 -12.25 -14.47
N ASP A 319 4.27 -13.42 -13.83
CA ASP A 319 4.75 -13.68 -12.47
C ASP A 319 4.10 -12.81 -11.37
N TYR A 320 2.98 -12.15 -11.66
CA TYR A 320 2.17 -11.42 -10.66
C TYR A 320 1.31 -12.38 -9.83
N SER A 321 1.05 -12.04 -8.58
CA SER A 321 0.20 -12.86 -7.68
C SER A 321 -1.02 -12.09 -7.22
N LEU A 322 -2.09 -12.80 -6.91
CA LEU A 322 -3.12 -12.30 -6.01
C LEU A 322 -2.65 -12.55 -4.58
N LEU A 323 -2.38 -11.49 -3.83
CA LEU A 323 -2.15 -11.57 -2.40
C LEU A 323 -3.51 -11.57 -1.68
N VAL A 324 -3.72 -12.57 -0.82
CA VAL A 324 -4.95 -12.77 -0.06
C VAL A 324 -4.61 -12.80 1.42
N GLY A 325 -5.12 -11.82 2.17
CA GLY A 325 -5.14 -11.84 3.63
C GLY A 325 -6.53 -12.23 4.12
N ILE A 326 -6.61 -13.09 5.13
CA ILE A 326 -7.88 -13.53 5.72
C ILE A 326 -7.94 -13.08 7.18
N HIS A 327 -8.95 -12.28 7.51
CA HIS A 327 -9.34 -11.98 8.89
C HIS A 327 -10.62 -12.72 9.25
N ASN A 328 -10.57 -13.50 10.32
CA ASN A 328 -11.71 -14.15 10.94
C ASN A 328 -12.29 -13.25 12.04
N MET A 329 -13.52 -12.79 11.85
CA MET A 329 -14.19 -11.84 12.73
C MET A 329 -14.51 -12.44 14.10
N ARG A 330 -14.76 -13.76 14.19
CA ARG A 330 -15.01 -14.45 15.47
C ARG A 330 -13.77 -14.48 16.35
N ARG A 331 -12.59 -14.69 15.74
CA ARG A 331 -11.29 -14.57 16.41
C ARG A 331 -10.98 -13.11 16.74
N GLY A 332 -11.34 -12.21 15.83
CA GLY A 332 -11.07 -10.79 15.97
C GLY A 332 -9.57 -10.53 16.13
N ASN A 333 -9.24 -9.58 16.99
CA ASN A 333 -7.85 -9.16 17.24
C ASN A 333 -7.23 -9.87 18.46
N ARG A 334 -7.89 -10.91 18.98
CA ARG A 334 -7.53 -11.57 20.25
C ARG A 334 -6.20 -12.33 20.17
N ASP A 335 -5.87 -12.80 18.98
CA ASP A 335 -4.66 -13.58 18.74
C ASP A 335 -3.40 -12.72 18.69
N ASN A 336 -3.57 -11.39 18.71
CA ASN A 336 -2.49 -10.42 18.66
C ASN A 336 -1.50 -10.72 17.53
N VAL A 337 -2.00 -11.24 16.40
CA VAL A 337 -1.19 -11.57 15.22
C VAL A 337 -0.55 -10.29 14.71
N ARG A 338 -1.26 -9.15 14.77
CA ARG A 338 -0.67 -7.84 14.54
C ARG A 338 0.56 -7.60 15.40
N SER A 339 0.52 -7.89 16.70
CA SER A 339 1.65 -7.59 17.59
C SER A 339 2.87 -8.43 17.24
N ASN A 340 2.66 -9.62 16.67
CA ASN A 340 3.66 -10.61 16.24
C ASN A 340 4.21 -10.33 14.83
N THR A 341 3.34 -9.94 13.89
CA THR A 341 3.67 -9.44 12.54
C THR A 341 4.44 -8.13 12.61
N LEU A 342 4.12 -7.30 13.61
CA LEU A 342 4.68 -5.99 13.82
C LEU A 342 5.81 -5.98 14.87
N ARG A 343 6.32 -7.16 15.29
CA ARG A 343 7.46 -7.23 16.23
C ARG A 343 8.71 -6.61 15.64
N LEU A 344 9.06 -5.47 16.22
CA LEU A 344 10.42 -4.98 16.38
C LEU A 344 11.28 -6.09 17.00
N PHE A 345 12.29 -6.59 16.29
CA PHE A 345 13.51 -7.01 16.99
C PHE A 345 14.04 -5.78 17.70
N SER A 346 13.99 -5.81 19.03
CA SER A 346 14.96 -5.06 19.82
C SER A 346 16.23 -5.90 19.79
N PRO A 347 17.34 -5.46 19.16
CA PRO A 347 18.61 -5.97 19.61
C PRO A 347 18.75 -5.44 21.04
N GLU A 348 18.71 -6.31 22.04
CA GLU A 348 19.57 -6.05 23.18
C GLU A 348 20.94 -5.77 22.60
N VAL A 349 21.43 -4.55 22.83
CA VAL A 349 22.76 -4.16 22.42
C VAL A 349 23.68 -5.14 23.14
N PRO A 350 24.37 -6.07 22.44
CA PRO A 350 25.49 -6.71 23.09
C PRO A 350 26.45 -5.55 23.30
N ILE A 351 26.73 -5.20 24.55
CA ILE A 351 27.92 -4.40 24.86
C ILE A 351 29.10 -5.31 24.53
N THR A 352 29.44 -5.44 23.24
CA THR A 352 30.69 -6.05 22.81
C THR A 352 31.78 -5.08 23.23
N ARG A 353 32.36 -5.42 24.37
CA ARG A 353 33.65 -4.92 24.83
C ARG A 353 34.59 -4.83 23.64
N ARG A 354 34.91 -3.60 23.22
CA ARG A 354 36.00 -3.34 22.30
C ARG A 354 37.27 -3.88 22.97
N LYS A 355 37.90 -4.91 22.38
CA LYS A 355 39.29 -5.24 22.69
C LYS A 355 40.11 -4.02 22.23
N GLN A 356 40.41 -3.12 23.16
CA GLN A 356 41.54 -2.23 22.98
C GLN A 356 42.79 -3.10 23.12
N THR A 357 43.48 -3.28 22.00
CA THR A 357 44.92 -3.54 22.01
C THR A 357 45.59 -2.46 22.84
N GLY A 358 46.47 -2.89 23.74
CA GLY A 358 46.89 -2.09 24.89
C GLY A 358 47.71 -0.84 24.56
N LYS A 359 47.48 0.19 25.37
CA LYS A 359 48.45 0.95 26.18
C LYS A 359 47.68 2.06 26.93
N GLY A 360 47.62 1.99 28.26
CA GLY A 360 47.01 3.04 29.12
C GLY A 360 47.99 4.19 29.42
N PRO A 361 47.85 4.98 30.51
CA PRO A 361 46.67 5.43 31.27
C PRO A 361 46.65 6.98 31.49
N LYS A 362 45.74 7.51 32.32
CA LYS A 362 45.97 8.50 33.44
C LYS A 362 44.83 9.54 33.63
N SER A 363 43.96 9.35 34.62
CA SER A 363 43.76 10.34 35.70
C SER A 363 42.92 9.76 36.86
N PRO A 364 43.14 10.19 38.13
CA PRO A 364 42.46 9.67 39.32
C PRO A 364 40.99 10.09 39.46
N GLU A 365 40.56 11.14 38.75
CA GLU A 365 39.19 11.66 38.77
C GLU A 365 38.17 10.68 38.17
N ALA A 366 38.58 9.90 37.17
CA ALA A 366 37.73 8.90 36.52
C ALA A 366 37.40 7.70 37.43
N ALA A 367 38.18 7.48 38.50
CA ALA A 367 37.94 6.41 39.46
C ALA A 367 36.87 6.78 40.50
N ALA A 368 36.76 8.07 40.86
CA ALA A 368 35.75 8.57 41.80
C ALA A 368 34.35 8.57 41.15
N LEU A 369 34.22 9.02 39.90
CA LEU A 369 32.95 9.06 39.16
C LEU A 369 32.36 7.66 38.91
N ARG A 370 33.22 6.64 38.76
CA ARG A 370 32.79 5.23 38.61
C ARG A 370 32.23 4.63 39.90
N ARG A 371 32.56 5.18 41.07
CA ARG A 371 32.01 4.70 42.35
C ARG A 371 30.60 5.25 42.58
N THR A 372 30.34 6.49 42.18
CA THR A 372 29.01 7.12 42.24
C THR A 372 28.01 6.51 41.25
N MET A 373 28.47 6.01 40.09
CA MET A 373 27.61 5.29 39.13
C MET A 373 27.23 3.87 39.56
N ARG A 374 27.82 3.33 40.64
CA ARG A 374 27.57 1.95 41.09
C ARG A 374 26.43 1.84 42.12
N GLU A 375 25.90 2.95 42.59
CA GLU A 375 24.81 3.01 43.56
C GLU A 375 23.60 3.74 42.98
N SER A 376 22.96 3.13 41.98
CA SER A 376 21.58 3.44 41.68
C SER A 376 20.90 2.16 41.24
N HIS A 377 20.21 1.54 42.20
CA HIS A 377 19.38 0.36 42.03
C HIS A 377 18.39 0.56 40.88
N LEU A 378 18.39 -0.37 39.94
CA LEU A 378 17.41 -0.44 38.85
C LEU A 378 16.07 -0.89 39.43
N GLN A 379 15.07 -0.01 39.42
CA GLN A 379 13.67 -0.45 39.47
C GLN A 379 13.20 -0.84 38.06
N PRO A 380 12.41 -1.92 37.91
CA PRO A 380 11.80 -2.24 36.63
C PRO A 380 10.72 -1.20 36.30
N VAL A 381 10.93 -0.43 35.23
CA VAL A 381 9.87 0.39 34.64
C VAL A 381 8.97 -0.54 33.81
N GLY A 382 7.68 -0.52 34.14
CA GLY A 382 6.68 -1.53 33.78
C GLY A 382 6.45 -1.78 32.29
N ALA A 383 5.81 -2.93 32.05
CA ALA A 383 5.27 -3.37 30.78
C ALA A 383 4.22 -2.37 30.25
N GLY A 384 4.67 -1.37 29.48
CA GLY A 384 3.78 -0.51 28.70
C GLY A 384 3.22 -1.28 27.50
N SER A 385 1.95 -1.70 27.58
CA SER A 385 1.20 -2.35 26.50
C SER A 385 1.07 -1.44 25.27
N PHE A 386 1.48 -1.92 24.10
CA PHE A 386 1.26 -1.27 22.82
C PHE A 386 -0.25 -1.17 22.49
N LYS A 387 -0.75 0.02 22.13
CA LYS A 387 -2.08 0.18 21.52
C LYS A 387 -1.93 0.48 20.04
N LEU A 388 -2.10 -0.56 19.21
CA LEU A 388 -2.26 -0.41 17.77
C LEU A 388 -3.63 0.22 17.46
N PRO A 389 -3.81 0.87 16.28
CA PRO A 389 -5.11 1.39 15.90
C PRO A 389 -6.13 0.25 15.95
N GLU A 390 -7.27 0.47 16.62
CA GLU A 390 -8.35 -0.51 16.71
C GLU A 390 -9.43 -0.27 15.63
N GLU A 391 -9.47 0.94 15.08
CA GLU A 391 -10.46 1.39 14.12
C GLU A 391 -9.84 1.68 12.73
N ASP A 392 -10.68 1.54 11.70
CA ASP A 392 -10.34 1.91 10.33
C ASP A 392 -10.32 3.44 10.16
N THR A 393 -9.34 3.95 9.41
CA THR A 393 -9.30 5.37 9.04
C THR A 393 -10.34 5.70 7.97
N GLY A 394 -11.02 4.72 7.38
CA GLY A 394 -12.16 4.92 6.48
C GLY A 394 -11.83 5.58 5.14
N GLU A 395 -10.57 5.97 4.91
CA GLU A 395 -10.09 6.63 3.69
C GLU A 395 -10.32 5.80 2.43
N ARG A 396 -10.43 4.47 2.58
CA ARG A 396 -10.58 3.54 1.47
C ARG A 396 -12.02 3.01 1.29
N GLN A 397 -12.98 3.44 2.11
CA GLN A 397 -14.36 2.95 2.05
C GLN A 397 -15.06 3.26 0.71
N HIS A 398 -14.56 4.25 -0.04
CA HIS A 398 -15.06 4.55 -1.38
C HIS A 398 -14.75 3.45 -2.41
N PHE A 399 -13.81 2.57 -2.13
CA PHE A 399 -13.42 1.48 -3.03
C PHE A 399 -14.10 0.19 -2.61
N ILE A 400 -14.82 -0.45 -3.54
CA ILE A 400 -15.62 -1.67 -3.30
C ILE A 400 -14.86 -2.73 -2.49
N PHE A 401 -13.62 -3.02 -2.86
CA PHE A 401 -12.80 -4.08 -2.21
C PHE A 401 -12.16 -3.66 -0.88
N TYR A 402 -12.49 -2.47 -0.37
CA TYR A 402 -11.99 -1.91 0.89
C TYR A 402 -13.13 -1.38 1.79
N GLN A 403 -14.38 -1.62 1.43
CA GLN A 403 -15.56 -1.11 2.15
C GLN A 403 -15.69 -1.72 3.56
N ASP A 404 -15.30 -2.98 3.71
CA ASP A 404 -15.52 -3.74 4.92
C ASP A 404 -14.23 -3.76 5.77
N GLU A 405 -14.06 -2.74 6.62
CA GLU A 405 -12.87 -2.57 7.49
C GLU A 405 -11.54 -2.59 6.70
N GLY A 406 -11.55 -1.99 5.51
CA GLY A 406 -10.41 -1.98 4.59
C GLY A 406 -10.25 -3.24 3.75
N GLY A 407 -11.21 -4.17 3.76
CA GLY A 407 -11.26 -5.36 2.92
C GLY A 407 -12.64 -5.61 2.29
N LEU A 408 -12.86 -6.86 1.87
CA LEU A 408 -14.10 -7.37 1.30
C LEU A 408 -14.68 -8.46 2.20
N ARG A 409 -15.84 -8.21 2.83
CA ARG A 409 -16.50 -9.17 3.71
C ARG A 409 -17.06 -10.34 2.90
N ALA A 410 -16.83 -11.54 3.42
CA ALA A 410 -17.40 -12.78 2.89
C ALA A 410 -18.93 -12.71 2.91
N THR A 411 -19.56 -13.32 1.92
CA THR A 411 -21.02 -13.42 1.84
C THR A 411 -21.44 -14.82 1.43
N ASP A 412 -22.63 -15.23 1.85
CA ASP A 412 -23.19 -16.52 1.49
C ASP A 412 -23.94 -16.52 0.14
N ASP A 413 -24.63 -17.61 -0.18
CA ASP A 413 -25.32 -17.73 -1.48
C ASP A 413 -26.56 -16.81 -1.59
N ALA A 414 -27.08 -16.33 -0.46
CA ALA A 414 -28.12 -15.31 -0.39
C ALA A 414 -27.53 -13.88 -0.36
N ASN A 415 -26.21 -13.74 -0.46
CA ASN A 415 -25.43 -12.51 -0.25
C ASN A 415 -25.49 -11.97 1.19
N ASP A 416 -25.85 -12.80 2.17
CA ASP A 416 -25.83 -12.41 3.58
C ASP A 416 -24.39 -12.42 4.11
N ASP A 417 -24.10 -11.47 4.98
CA ASP A 417 -22.78 -11.22 5.54
C ASP A 417 -22.27 -12.40 6.40
N MET A 418 -21.05 -12.87 6.10
CA MET A 418 -20.37 -13.92 6.84
C MET A 418 -19.28 -13.36 7.79
N ASP A 419 -18.54 -14.26 8.43
CA ASP A 419 -17.60 -13.97 9.52
C ASP A 419 -16.12 -13.85 9.07
N LYS A 420 -15.87 -13.65 7.78
CA LYS A 420 -14.52 -13.45 7.23
C LYS A 420 -14.44 -12.14 6.46
N ILE A 421 -13.28 -11.51 6.52
CA ILE A 421 -12.92 -10.36 5.69
C ILE A 421 -11.67 -10.72 4.88
N TYR A 422 -11.73 -10.49 3.58
CA TYR A 422 -10.65 -10.74 2.64
C TYR A 422 -9.95 -9.44 2.27
N TYR A 423 -8.63 -9.39 2.42
CA TYR A 423 -7.78 -8.31 1.90
C TYR A 423 -7.12 -8.79 0.63
N LEU A 424 -7.49 -8.20 -0.50
CA LEU A 424 -7.14 -8.68 -1.84
C LEU A 424 -6.33 -7.64 -2.59
N GLY A 425 -5.29 -8.07 -3.30
CA GLY A 425 -4.60 -7.20 -4.24
C GLY A 425 -3.61 -7.92 -5.14
N VAL A 426 -3.49 -7.45 -6.38
CA VAL A 426 -2.54 -7.96 -7.35
C VAL A 426 -1.18 -7.28 -7.15
N ILE A 427 -0.17 -8.09 -6.88
CA ILE A 427 1.19 -7.66 -6.54
C ILE A 427 2.23 -8.11 -7.58
N ASP A 428 3.44 -7.54 -7.49
CA ASP A 428 4.60 -7.88 -8.32
C ASP A 428 4.41 -7.68 -9.85
N ILE A 429 3.74 -6.59 -10.24
CA ILE A 429 3.43 -6.26 -11.64
C ILE A 429 4.59 -5.64 -12.45
N PHE A 430 5.84 -5.83 -12.01
CA PHE A 430 7.04 -5.27 -12.65
C PHE A 430 7.91 -6.28 -13.39
N THR A 431 7.43 -7.52 -13.58
CA THR A 431 8.19 -8.57 -14.28
C THR A 431 7.76 -8.68 -15.75
N PRO A 432 8.41 -7.95 -16.68
CA PRO A 432 8.12 -8.11 -18.10
C PRO A 432 8.60 -9.48 -18.60
N TYR A 433 7.86 -10.07 -19.53
CA TYR A 433 8.31 -11.25 -20.24
C TYR A 433 9.45 -10.89 -21.20
N THR A 434 10.67 -11.29 -20.85
CA THR A 434 11.88 -11.06 -21.64
C THR A 434 12.36 -12.34 -22.34
N PRO A 435 13.19 -12.26 -23.40
CA PRO A 435 13.75 -13.45 -24.07
C PRO A 435 14.51 -14.40 -23.12
N PHE A 436 15.15 -13.90 -22.07
CA PHE A 436 15.78 -14.73 -21.03
C PHE A 436 14.76 -15.57 -20.25
N LYS A 437 13.54 -15.06 -20.06
CA LYS A 437 12.42 -15.82 -19.48
C LYS A 437 11.86 -16.87 -20.45
N LYS A 438 11.96 -16.66 -21.77
CA LYS A 438 11.68 -17.72 -22.76
C LYS A 438 12.65 -18.89 -22.63
N LEU A 439 13.91 -18.61 -22.32
CA LEU A 439 14.90 -19.65 -22.02
C LEU A 439 14.54 -20.36 -20.71
N GLU A 440 14.28 -19.64 -19.62
CA GLU A 440 13.82 -20.27 -18.36
C GLU A 440 12.57 -21.16 -18.55
N HIS A 441 11.59 -20.70 -19.34
CA HIS A 441 10.41 -21.47 -19.75
C HIS A 441 10.76 -22.73 -20.53
N PHE A 442 11.66 -22.62 -21.51
CA PHE A 442 12.13 -23.74 -22.31
C PHE A 442 12.82 -24.81 -21.46
N TRP A 443 13.73 -24.39 -20.56
CA TRP A 443 14.48 -25.32 -19.72
C TRP A 443 13.61 -25.98 -18.64
N LYS A 444 12.69 -25.24 -18.01
CA LYS A 444 11.75 -25.81 -17.02
C LYS A 444 10.68 -26.68 -17.67
N GLY A 445 10.26 -26.37 -18.90
CA GLY A 445 9.34 -27.17 -19.69
C GLY A 445 9.92 -28.49 -20.21
N MET A 446 11.24 -28.70 -20.10
CA MET A 446 11.88 -30.01 -20.38
C MET A 446 11.83 -30.98 -19.20
N GLN A 447 11.55 -30.51 -17.97
CA GLN A 447 11.50 -31.33 -16.76
C GLN A 447 10.10 -31.49 -16.15
N ALA A 448 9.16 -30.61 -16.49
CA ALA A 448 7.79 -30.61 -15.98
C ALA A 448 6.80 -30.14 -17.06
N ASP A 449 5.51 -30.43 -16.86
CA ASP A 449 4.43 -30.00 -17.75
C ASP A 449 4.45 -28.47 -17.97
N ARG A 450 4.53 -28.07 -19.24
CA ARG A 450 4.88 -26.73 -19.70
C ARG A 450 3.84 -25.66 -19.31
N HIS A 451 2.60 -26.07 -19.08
CA HIS A 451 1.50 -25.20 -18.66
C HIS A 451 1.46 -24.92 -17.15
N LYS A 452 2.15 -25.74 -16.34
CA LYS A 452 2.08 -25.70 -14.86
C LYS A 452 3.22 -24.91 -14.21
N ILE A 453 4.21 -24.47 -15.00
CA ILE A 453 5.34 -23.65 -14.55
C ILE A 453 5.00 -22.15 -14.60
N SER A 454 5.50 -21.35 -13.65
CA SER A 454 5.24 -19.91 -13.59
C SER A 454 5.60 -19.15 -14.88
N PRO A 455 6.77 -19.38 -15.52
CA PRO A 455 7.14 -18.60 -16.69
C PRO A 455 6.50 -19.12 -17.97
N VAL A 456 5.23 -18.82 -18.21
CA VAL A 456 4.53 -19.06 -19.49
C VAL A 456 4.34 -17.74 -20.25
N PRO A 457 4.04 -17.75 -21.56
CA PRO A 457 3.69 -16.52 -22.29
C PRO A 457 2.60 -15.70 -21.56
N PRO A 458 2.66 -14.35 -21.53
CA PRO A 458 1.74 -13.55 -20.72
C PRO A 458 0.24 -13.75 -20.98
N ALA A 459 -0.14 -14.09 -22.21
CA ALA A 459 -1.52 -14.47 -22.52
C ALA A 459 -1.93 -15.74 -21.76
N GLU A 460 -1.14 -16.80 -21.87
CA GLU A 460 -1.36 -18.06 -21.17
C GLU A 460 -1.28 -17.89 -19.64
N TYR A 461 -0.36 -17.04 -19.17
CA TYR A 461 -0.24 -16.70 -17.76
C TYR A 461 -1.53 -16.09 -17.23
N ALA A 462 -2.05 -15.07 -17.94
CA ALA A 462 -3.26 -14.36 -17.56
C ALA A 462 -4.48 -15.28 -17.57
N ASP A 463 -4.62 -16.11 -18.60
CA ASP A 463 -5.75 -17.01 -18.75
C ASP A 463 -5.73 -18.09 -17.64
N ARG A 464 -4.55 -18.65 -17.32
CA ARG A 464 -4.36 -19.59 -16.20
C ARG A 464 -4.64 -18.93 -14.85
N PHE A 465 -4.05 -17.76 -14.60
CA PHE A 465 -4.24 -16.99 -13.38
C PHE A 465 -5.73 -16.72 -13.16
N PHE A 466 -6.42 -16.20 -14.18
CA PHE A 466 -7.84 -15.89 -14.12
C PHE A 466 -8.71 -17.14 -13.89
N SER A 467 -8.41 -18.24 -14.60
CA SER A 467 -9.11 -19.51 -14.43
C SER A 467 -8.97 -20.05 -13.01
N PHE A 468 -7.77 -19.97 -12.43
CA PHE A 468 -7.53 -20.36 -11.04
C PHE A 468 -8.30 -19.46 -10.06
N MET A 469 -8.29 -18.15 -10.27
CA MET A 469 -9.03 -17.22 -9.41
C MET A 469 -10.54 -17.50 -9.44
N LYS A 470 -11.10 -17.85 -10.60
CA LYS A 470 -12.50 -18.28 -10.69
C LYS A 470 -12.73 -19.61 -9.96
N ALA A 471 -11.82 -20.57 -10.08
CA ALA A 471 -11.95 -21.89 -9.47
C ALA A 471 -11.91 -21.86 -7.94
N ILE A 472 -11.14 -20.95 -7.34
CA ILE A 472 -11.05 -20.81 -5.88
C ILE A 472 -12.20 -20.01 -5.27
N MET A 473 -13.08 -19.40 -6.08
CA MET A 473 -14.29 -18.75 -5.58
C MET A 473 -15.42 -19.76 -5.38
N ARG A 474 -16.32 -19.49 -4.43
CA ARG A 474 -17.48 -20.34 -4.19
C ARG A 474 -18.28 -20.56 -5.48
N GLY A 475 -18.64 -21.83 -5.74
CA GLY A 475 -19.32 -22.25 -6.96
C GLY A 475 -18.42 -22.31 -8.21
N GLY A 476 -17.10 -22.13 -8.06
CA GLY A 476 -16.11 -22.15 -9.15
C GLY A 476 -15.62 -23.55 -9.57
N GLY A 477 -16.17 -24.63 -9.00
CA GLY A 477 -15.76 -26.01 -9.30
C GLY A 477 -14.52 -26.50 -8.54
N GLY A 478 -13.91 -25.65 -7.70
CA GLY A 478 -12.77 -26.00 -6.86
C GLY A 478 -11.45 -26.08 -7.62
N ALA A 479 -10.34 -25.87 -6.90
CA ALA A 479 -9.01 -25.81 -7.52
C ALA A 479 -8.26 -27.15 -7.53
N GLU A 480 -8.92 -28.26 -7.16
CA GLU A 480 -8.29 -29.60 -7.11
C GLU A 480 -7.76 -30.04 -8.48
N HIS A 481 -8.46 -29.72 -9.58
CA HIS A 481 -8.03 -30.05 -10.94
C HIS A 481 -6.75 -29.33 -11.39
N PHE A 482 -6.25 -28.33 -10.63
CA PHE A 482 -4.95 -27.71 -10.87
C PHE A 482 -3.79 -28.50 -10.27
N LYS A 483 -4.04 -29.45 -9.35
CA LYS A 483 -3.01 -30.38 -8.89
C LYS A 483 -2.58 -31.25 -10.07
N SER A 484 -1.28 -31.50 -10.18
CA SER A 484 -0.82 -32.59 -11.04
C SER A 484 -1.23 -33.92 -10.42
N GLU A 485 -1.61 -34.87 -11.26
CA GLU A 485 -1.41 -36.30 -10.94
C GLU A 485 0.07 -36.57 -10.64
#